data_AF-A0A2S6UQN9-F1
#
_entry.id   AF-A0A2S6UQN9-F1
#
_cell.length_a   1.000
_cell.length_b   1.000
_cell.length_c   1.000
_cell.angle_alpha   90.00
_cell.angle_beta   90.00
_cell.angle_gamma   90.00
#
_symmetry.space_group_name_H-M   'P 1'
#
loop_
_entity.id
_entity.type
_entity.pdbx_description
1 polymer ?
#
loop_
_entity_poly.entity_id
_entity_poly.type
_entity_poly.pdbx_seq_one_letter_code
_entity_poly.pdbx_strand_id
1 'polypeptide(L)'
;MPSFLKLKTEWRSPETLLMLMAIGMPLSFATWTGLLNNFAIETINFDGREIGILQSLREVPGFLSFAVVFAILFLRQQPLALLALLLLGTGTALTGFFPHSGNC
;
A
#
# COMPACT_ATOMS: atom_id res chain seq x y z
N MET A 1 -11.91 14.27 -34.44
CA MET A 1 -11.08 13.31 -33.68
C MET A 1 -10.57 14.03 -32.43
N PRO A 2 -10.88 13.60 -31.20
CA PRO A 2 -10.52 14.39 -30.02
C PRO A 2 -9.02 14.29 -29.67
N SER A 3 -8.44 15.39 -29.19
CA SER A 3 -7.00 15.62 -29.04
C SER A 3 -6.35 15.09 -27.76
N PHE A 4 -7.01 14.19 -27.02
CA PHE A 4 -6.57 13.73 -25.69
C PHE A 4 -5.40 12.72 -25.72
N LEU A 5 -5.00 12.27 -26.92
CA LEU A 5 -4.03 11.20 -27.12
C LEU A 5 -2.70 11.73 -27.71
N LYS A 6 -2.20 12.85 -27.19
CA LYS A 6 -0.77 13.18 -27.31
C LYS A 6 -0.05 12.70 -26.06
N LEU A 7 0.12 11.38 -25.95
CA LEU A 7 1.08 10.81 -25.00
C LEU A 7 2.47 11.19 -25.51
N LYS A 8 2.99 12.31 -25.01
CA LYS A 8 4.41 12.63 -25.18
C LYS A 8 5.15 11.58 -24.35
N THR A 9 5.79 10.61 -25.00
CA THR A 9 6.56 9.52 -24.38
C THR A 9 7.88 10.05 -23.80
N GLU A 10 7.78 11.14 -23.04
CA GLU A 10 8.89 11.73 -22.32
C GLU A 10 8.86 11.11 -20.91
N TRP A 11 9.85 10.29 -20.58
CA TRP A 11 9.95 9.59 -19.28
C TRP A 11 9.97 10.53 -18.06
N ARG A 12 10.13 11.84 -18.28
CA ARG A 12 10.09 12.92 -17.28
C ARG A 12 8.76 13.69 -17.27
N SER A 13 7.67 13.14 -17.80
CA SER A 13 6.36 13.80 -17.76
C SER A 13 5.62 13.56 -16.43
N PRO A 14 4.89 14.56 -15.90
CA PRO A 14 4.05 14.37 -14.72
C PRO A 14 2.97 13.29 -14.89
N GLU A 15 2.50 13.05 -16.12
CA GLU A 15 1.49 12.02 -16.38
C GLU A 15 2.06 10.62 -16.15
N THR A 16 3.32 10.39 -16.55
CA THR A 16 4.01 9.11 -16.33
C THR A 16 4.12 8.79 -14.85
N LEU A 17 4.44 9.79 -14.01
CA LEU A 17 4.48 9.60 -12.56
C LEU A 17 3.11 9.24 -11.98
N LEU A 18 2.04 9.90 -12.43
CA LEU A 18 0.68 9.60 -12.00
C LEU A 18 0.27 8.17 -12.41
N MET A 19 0.60 7.74 -13.63
CA MET A 19 0.34 6.37 -14.09
C MET A 19 1.08 5.33 -13.22
N LEU A 20 2.36 5.58 -12.92
CA LEU A 20 3.15 4.69 -12.06
C LEU A 20 2.58 4.60 -10.64
N MET A 21 2.18 5.72 -10.04
CA MET A 21 1.55 5.71 -8.72
C MET A 21 0.18 5.03 -8.75
N ALA A 22 -0.61 5.25 -9.80
CA ALA A 22 -1.94 4.64 -9.96
C ALA A 22 -1.88 3.11 -10.08
N ILE A 23 -0.81 2.56 -10.68
CA ILE A 23 -0.58 1.12 -10.75
C ILE A 23 0.10 0.60 -9.48
N GLY A 24 1.07 1.35 -8.96
CA GLY A 24 1.88 0.95 -7.80
C GLY A 24 1.07 0.82 -6.51
N MET A 25 0.09 1.70 -6.28
CA MET A 25 -0.79 1.65 -5.11
C MET A 25 -1.59 0.34 -4.99
N PRO A 26 -2.44 -0.03 -5.97
CA PRO A 26 -3.22 -1.26 -5.89
C PRO A 26 -2.34 -2.51 -5.89
N LEU A 27 -1.20 -2.48 -6.60
CA LEU A 27 -0.24 -3.59 -6.56
C LEU A 27 0.30 -3.81 -5.14
N SER A 28 0.83 -2.76 -4.52
CA SER A 28 1.38 -2.83 -3.16
C SER A 28 0.34 -3.27 -2.14
N PHE A 29 -0.88 -2.77 -2.26
CA PHE A 29 -1.98 -3.13 -1.37
C PHE A 29 -2.41 -4.60 -1.54
N ALA A 30 -2.51 -5.09 -2.77
CA ALA A 30 -2.82 -6.49 -3.05
C ALA A 30 -1.74 -7.44 -2.48
N THR A 31 -0.46 -7.08 -2.63
CA THR A 31 0.65 -7.86 -2.06
C THR A 31 0.60 -7.88 -0.53
N TRP A 32 0.40 -6.72 0.11
CA TRP A 32 0.28 -6.62 1.57
C TRP A 32 -0.88 -7.47 2.10
N THR A 33 -2.07 -7.34 1.51
CA THR A 33 -3.26 -8.08 1.94
C THR A 33 -3.11 -9.59 1.75
N GLY A 34 -2.51 -10.03 0.63
CA GLY A 34 -2.20 -11.44 0.40
C GLY A 34 -1.21 -12.00 1.43
N LEU A 35 -0.08 -11.32 1.64
CA LEU A 35 0.93 -11.73 2.61
C LEU A 35 0.35 -11.83 4.03
N LEU A 36 -0.39 -10.81 4.46
CA LEU A 36 -0.91 -10.76 5.81
C LEU A 36 -1.98 -11.83 6.05
N ASN A 37 -2.85 -12.09 5.07
CA ASN A 37 -3.85 -13.14 5.18
C ASN A 37 -3.21 -14.54 5.20
N ASN A 38 -2.21 -14.79 4.34
CA ASN A 38 -1.49 -16.06 4.32
C ASN A 38 -0.72 -16.29 5.63
N PHE A 39 -0.01 -15.27 6.13
CA PHE A 39 0.73 -15.35 7.39
C PHE A 39 -0.18 -15.59 8.61
N ALA A 40 -1.31 -14.88 8.67
CA ALA A 40 -2.31 -15.04 9.72
C ALA A 40 -2.84 -16.48 9.83
N ILE A 41 -3.09 -17.13 8.69
CA ILE A 41 -3.62 -18.49 8.64
C ILE A 41 -2.50 -19.51 8.86
N GLU A 42 -1.42 -19.44 8.09
CA GLU A 42 -0.42 -20.51 8.03
C GLU A 42 0.57 -20.45 9.20
N THR A 43 0.93 -19.27 9.68
CA THR A 43 1.96 -19.13 10.72
C THR A 43 1.35 -18.97 12.11
N ILE A 44 0.34 -18.10 12.25
CA ILE A 44 -0.25 -17.83 13.58
C ILE A 44 -1.47 -18.72 13.85
N ASN A 45 -2.07 -19.34 12.82
CA ASN A 45 -3.32 -20.12 12.92
C ASN A 45 -4.46 -19.32 13.58
N PHE A 46 -4.67 -18.08 13.12
CA PHE A 46 -5.72 -17.24 13.68
C PHE A 46 -7.12 -17.84 13.52
N ASP A 47 -7.86 -17.88 14.62
CA ASP A 47 -9.29 -18.21 14.66
C ASP A 47 -10.15 -17.00 14.23
N GLY A 48 -11.44 -17.22 13.96
CA GLY A 48 -12.36 -16.19 13.48
C GLY A 48 -12.43 -14.95 14.37
N ARG A 49 -12.23 -15.10 15.68
CA ARG A 49 -12.16 -13.98 16.64
C ARG A 49 -10.93 -13.09 16.41
N GLU A 50 -9.78 -13.69 16.13
CA GLU A 50 -8.49 -12.98 16.01
C GLU A 50 -8.42 -12.24 14.67
N ILE A 51 -8.98 -12.81 13.61
CA ILE A 51 -9.17 -12.10 12.33
C ILE A 51 -10.07 -10.86 12.53
N GLY A 52 -11.13 -10.97 13.33
CA GLY A 52 -11.97 -9.83 13.69
C GLY A 52 -11.19 -8.72 14.41
N ILE A 53 -10.36 -9.08 15.39
CA ILE A 53 -9.47 -8.13 16.08
C ILE A 53 -8.49 -7.48 15.09
N LEU A 54 -7.92 -8.28 14.20
CA LEU A 54 -6.98 -7.80 13.20
C LEU A 54 -7.64 -6.85 12.19
N GLN A 55 -8.91 -7.07 11.83
CA GLN A 55 -9.68 -6.12 11.03
C GLN A 55 -9.91 -4.81 11.78
N SER A 56 -10.30 -4.85 13.05
CA SER A 56 -10.43 -3.63 13.87
C SER A 56 -9.09 -2.90 14.03
N LEU A 57 -7.96 -3.62 14.14
CA LEU A 57 -6.63 -3.00 14.13
C LEU A 57 -6.34 -2.28 12.81
N ARG A 58 -6.84 -2.76 11.66
CA ARG A 58 -6.72 -2.07 10.36
C ARG A 58 -7.62 -0.83 10.26
N GLU A 59 -8.68 -0.73 11.05
CA GLU A 59 -9.54 0.46 11.09
C GLU A 59 -8.84 1.67 11.71
N VAL A 60 -7.93 1.45 12.67
CA VAL A 60 -7.18 2.54 13.32
C VAL A 60 -6.29 3.31 12.33
N PRO A 61 -5.44 2.66 11.50
CA PRO A 61 -4.75 3.33 10.39
C PRO A 61 -5.70 4.03 9.42
N GLY A 62 -6.84 3.40 9.13
CA GLY A 62 -7.90 4.01 8.31
C GLY A 62 -8.39 5.33 8.91
N PHE A 63 -8.66 5.34 10.20
CA PHE A 63 -9.06 6.51 10.97
C PHE A 63 -7.97 7.59 11.00
N LEU A 64 -6.69 7.21 11.09
CA LEU A 64 -5.56 8.15 10.98
C LEU A 64 -5.54 8.93 9.65
N SER A 65 -6.22 8.45 8.60
CA SER A 65 -6.36 9.19 7.34
C SER A 65 -7.03 10.56 7.52
N PHE A 66 -7.88 10.74 8.54
CA PHE A 66 -8.42 12.07 8.87
C PHE A 66 -7.33 13.04 9.33
N ALA A 67 -6.31 12.55 10.06
CA ALA A 67 -5.17 13.36 10.46
C ALA A 67 -4.30 13.75 9.25
N VAL A 68 -4.24 12.91 8.22
CA VAL A 68 -3.50 13.21 6.98
C VAL A 68 -4.04 14.46 6.28
N VAL A 69 -5.34 14.76 6.39
CA VAL A 69 -5.92 16.01 5.87
C VAL A 69 -5.22 17.23 6.48
N PHE A 70 -4.93 17.19 7.78
CA PHE A 70 -4.14 18.25 8.43
C PHE A 70 -2.67 18.22 8.01
N ALA A 71 -2.10 17.04 7.74
CA ALA A 71 -0.73 16.93 7.24
C ALA A 71 -0.55 17.57 5.84
N ILE A 72 -1.60 17.57 5.01
CA ILE A 72 -1.59 18.23 3.69
C ILE A 72 -1.36 19.75 3.81
N LEU A 73 -1.72 20.37 4.95
CA LEU A 73 -1.45 21.79 5.20
C LEU A 73 0.05 22.10 5.29
N PHE A 74 0.86 21.12 5.70
CA PHE A 74 2.32 21.26 5.84
C PHE A 74 3.09 20.67 4.64
N LEU A 75 2.56 19.61 4.03
CA LEU A 75 3.21 18.85 2.95
C LEU A 75 2.26 18.76 1.75
N ARG A 76 2.78 18.98 0.53
CA ARG A 76 1.96 18.83 -0.68
C ARG A 76 1.44 17.38 -0.81
N GLN A 77 0.31 17.20 -1.46
CA GLN A 77 -0.35 15.89 -1.59
C GLN A 77 0.47 14.83 -2.33
N GLN A 78 1.24 15.24 -3.35
CA GLN A 78 2.09 14.34 -4.14
C GLN A 78 3.24 13.68 -3.33
N PRO A 79 4.07 14.42 -2.57
CA PRO A 79 5.09 13.79 -1.74
C PRO A 79 4.50 12.93 -0.62
N LEU A 80 3.36 13.30 -0.04
CA LEU A 80 2.67 12.44 0.93
C LEU A 80 2.24 11.10 0.32
N ALA A 81 1.68 11.12 -0.90
CA ALA A 81 1.31 9.90 -1.61
C ALA A 81 2.52 9.02 -1.93
N LEU A 82 3.64 9.61 -2.35
CA LEU A 82 4.89 8.88 -2.61
C LEU A 82 5.47 8.28 -1.33
N LEU A 83 5.47 9.02 -0.22
CA LEU A 83 5.93 8.53 1.08
C LEU A 83 5.06 7.37 1.57
N ALA A 84 3.73 7.47 1.46
CA ALA A 84 2.82 6.40 1.82
C ALA A 84 3.04 5.14 0.96
N LEU A 85 3.22 5.31 -0.35
CA LEU A 85 3.51 4.21 -1.27
C LEU A 85 4.85 3.55 -0.96
N LEU A 86 5.89 4.34 -0.70
CA LEU A 86 7.21 3.82 -0.32
C LEU A 86 7.15 3.09 1.03
N LEU A 87 6.46 3.64 2.02
CA LEU A 87 6.31 3.01 3.33
C LEU A 87 5.56 1.68 3.23
N LEU A 88 4.47 1.65 2.46
CA LEU A 88 3.72 0.42 2.20
C LEU A 88 4.59 -0.61 1.47
N GLY A 89 5.25 -0.21 0.37
CA GLY A 89 6.08 -1.11 -0.42
C GLY A 89 7.28 -1.65 0.34
N THR A 90 8.02 -0.79 1.05
CA THR A 90 9.18 -1.20 1.85
C THR A 90 8.76 -2.04 3.06
N GLY A 91 7.71 -1.67 3.78
CA GLY A 91 7.16 -2.47 4.87
C GLY A 91 6.70 -3.85 4.41
N THR A 92 6.05 -3.93 3.25
CA THR A 92 5.62 -5.19 2.63
C THR A 92 6.82 -6.04 2.21
N ALA A 93 7.84 -5.45 1.59
CA ALA A 93 9.07 -6.15 1.21
C ALA A 93 9.80 -6.70 2.44
N LEU A 94 9.98 -5.89 3.49
CA LEU A 94 10.59 -6.30 4.75
C LEU A 94 9.81 -7.44 5.41
N THR A 95 8.47 -7.38 5.39
CA THR A 95 7.62 -8.45 5.92
C THR A 95 7.76 -9.74 5.10
N GLY A 96 7.87 -9.63 3.77
CA GLY A 96 8.10 -10.79 2.89
C GLY A 96 9.47 -11.45 3.08
N PHE A 97 10.45 -10.77 3.66
CA PHE A 97 11.74 -11.36 4.01
C PHE A 97 11.71 -12.17 5.31
N PHE A 98 10.61 -12.17 6.08
CA PHE A 98 10.49 -13.07 7.22
C PHE A 98 10.42 -14.51 6.69
N PRO A 99 11.38 -15.38 7.03
CA PRO A 99 11.38 -16.75 6.57
C PRO A 99 10.23 -17.49 7.24
N HIS A 100 9.31 -18.05 6.45
CA HIS A 100 8.52 -19.18 6.91
C HIS A 100 9.51 -20.35 7.01
N SER A 101 9.98 -20.65 8.22
CA SER A 101 10.84 -21.81 8.46
C SER A 101 10.03 -23.08 8.19
N GLY A 102 9.99 -23.49 6.93
CA GLY A 102 9.64 -24.84 6.52
C GLY A 102 10.77 -25.78 6.91
N ASN A 103 10.83 -26.14 8.20
CA ASN A 103 11.33 -27.42 8.65
C ASN A 103 10.20 -28.07 9.44
N CYS A 104 9.70 -29.18 8.89
CA CYS A 104 8.56 -30.02 9.28
C CYS A 104 7.22 -29.64 8.64
#